data_AF-A0A536J9L1-F1
#
_entry.id   AF-A0A536J9L1-F1
#
_cell.length_a   1.000
_cell.length_b   1.000
_cell.length_c   1.000
_cell.angle_alpha   90.00
_cell.angle_beta   90.00
_cell.angle_gamma   90.00
#
_symmetry.space_group_name_H-M   'P 1'
#
loop_
_entity.id
_entity.type
_entity.pdbx_description
1 polymer ?
#
loop_
_entity_poly.entity_id
_entity_poly.type
_entity_poly.pdbx_seq_one_letter_code
_entity_poly.pdbx_strand_id
1 'polypeptide(L)'
;MQRIAARGLPLLIVVNRLPAEESEQRVVLDDVRRVLKDTALRGIDDARVQVVGVAEGRLDPSGERLDPEAAAPVLRRVDELAQDRERRLALARRALEGALAGLGPLLGTVAADVERGAAEGEALRAIAKNAYDTELAALLEDLRGGTFLRTEVLRHWESYVKADQITRFFSRGLGRIRGTIVAAFRGMPEAPVGVVEKEVTSDVIAVAVSRATEAARRVASEWSSRAGPADRLARDPSLWSASPDLATRIRPRLGEWVAGIATEVQARGAGKRDLAFGVSLGVNALAVAAMVGVFAHTAGVTGTELGIVAATGFLNQKLLQAIFGEAAMREMIAGARERLEALLGDEFLKERMRYDRLTADPLELRALAEELRAAMAPLTA
;
A
#
# COMPACT_ATOMS: atom_id res chain seq x y z
N MET A 1 42.79 -0.77 2.52
CA MET A 1 43.85 -0.27 1.61
C MET A 1 43.34 0.72 0.57
N GLN A 2 42.33 0.38 -0.25
CA GLN A 2 41.77 1.32 -1.26
C GLN A 2 41.31 2.68 -0.68
N ARG A 3 40.64 2.69 0.48
CA ARG A 3 40.27 3.94 1.20
C ARG A 3 41.48 4.76 1.69
N ILE A 4 42.60 4.11 2.02
CA ILE A 4 43.84 4.78 2.46
C ILE A 4 44.53 5.40 1.23
N ALA A 5 44.57 4.64 0.13
CA ALA A 5 45.06 5.09 -1.17
C ALA A 5 44.30 6.32 -1.68
N ALA A 6 42.96 6.27 -1.66
CA ALA A 6 42.09 7.37 -2.08
C ALA A 6 42.27 8.63 -1.23
N ARG A 7 42.61 8.47 0.06
CA ARG A 7 42.84 9.59 0.99
C ARG A 7 44.27 10.14 0.94
N GLY A 8 45.15 9.59 0.12
CA GLY A 8 46.52 10.09 -0.03
C GLY A 8 47.38 10.01 1.24
N LEU A 9 46.99 9.19 2.22
CA LEU A 9 47.69 9.08 3.50
C LEU A 9 48.94 8.19 3.38
N PRO A 10 50.05 8.52 4.07
CA PRO A 10 51.20 7.65 4.19
C PRO A 10 50.81 6.43 5.02
N LEU A 11 51.36 5.29 4.63
CA LEU A 11 51.10 4.02 5.28
C LEU A 11 52.36 3.54 5.98
N LEU A 12 52.26 3.35 7.30
CA LEU A 12 53.28 2.69 8.09
C LEU A 12 52.83 1.24 8.36
N ILE A 13 53.56 0.28 7.78
CA ILE A 13 53.34 -1.15 7.99
C ILE A 13 54.34 -1.60 9.04
N VAL A 14 53.84 -2.08 10.17
CA VAL A 14 54.67 -2.59 11.26
C VAL A 14 54.72 -4.12 11.15
N VAL A 15 55.92 -4.65 10.91
CA VAL A 15 56.18 -6.09 10.93
C VAL A 15 56.69 -6.44 12.32
N ASN A 16 55.81 -7.01 13.13
CA ASN A 16 56.10 -7.34 14.52
C ASN A 16 56.68 -8.75 14.65
N ARG A 17 57.33 -9.04 15.78
CA ARG A 17 57.95 -10.33 16.12
C ARG A 17 59.03 -10.76 15.13
N LEU A 18 59.86 -9.82 14.70
CA LEU A 18 61.02 -10.17 13.90
C LEU A 18 62.09 -10.88 14.75
N PRO A 19 62.88 -11.79 14.14
CA PRO A 19 63.99 -12.46 14.82
C PRO A 19 64.99 -11.47 15.43
N ALA A 20 65.76 -11.89 16.43
CA ALA A 20 66.76 -11.01 17.06
C ALA A 20 67.95 -10.70 16.13
N GLU A 21 68.30 -11.63 15.23
CA GLU A 21 69.43 -11.45 14.30
C GLU A 21 69.07 -10.54 13.12
N GLU A 22 69.83 -9.46 12.94
CA GLU A 22 69.59 -8.45 11.88
C GLU A 22 69.60 -9.05 10.46
N SER A 23 70.42 -10.08 10.23
CA SER A 23 70.47 -10.85 8.97
C SER A 23 69.13 -11.50 8.65
N GLU A 24 68.50 -12.16 9.63
CA GLU A 24 67.20 -12.81 9.49
C GLU A 24 66.07 -11.78 9.38
N GLN A 25 66.14 -10.67 10.14
CA GLN A 25 65.18 -9.56 10.02
C GLN A 25 65.13 -9.02 8.60
N ARG A 26 66.29 -8.83 7.96
CA ARG A 26 66.38 -8.34 6.57
C ARG A 26 65.68 -9.27 5.60
N VAL A 27 65.89 -10.58 5.72
CA VAL A 27 65.23 -11.57 4.85
C VAL A 27 63.71 -11.46 4.93
N VAL A 28 63.16 -11.37 6.15
CA VAL A 28 61.71 -11.23 6.36
C VAL A 28 61.19 -9.91 5.81
N LEU A 29 61.87 -8.79 6.11
CA LEU A 29 61.46 -7.47 5.66
C LEU A 29 61.51 -7.34 4.13
N ASP A 30 62.50 -7.93 3.47
CA ASP A 30 62.64 -7.91 2.02
C ASP A 30 61.56 -8.77 1.34
N ASP A 31 61.22 -9.93 1.92
CA ASP A 31 60.10 -10.73 1.46
C ASP A 31 58.76 -10.01 1.61
N VAL A 32 58.51 -9.38 2.76
CA VAL A 32 57.31 -8.56 2.98
C VAL A 32 57.23 -7.43 1.96
N ARG A 33 58.33 -6.71 1.69
CA ARG A 33 58.36 -5.66 0.67
C ARG A 33 58.01 -6.20 -0.71
N ARG A 34 58.51 -7.39 -1.08
CA ARG A 34 58.18 -8.06 -2.34
C ARG A 34 56.69 -8.38 -2.43
N VAL A 35 56.13 -9.06 -1.43
CA VAL A 35 54.69 -9.42 -1.40
C VAL A 35 53.80 -8.18 -1.46
N LEU A 36 54.17 -7.12 -0.75
CA LEU A 36 53.40 -5.88 -0.72
C LEU A 36 53.35 -5.18 -2.08
N LYS A 37 54.47 -5.16 -2.82
CA LYS A 37 54.54 -4.65 -4.20
C LYS A 37 53.61 -5.41 -5.14
N ASP A 38 53.57 -6.74 -5.03
CA ASP A 38 52.83 -7.58 -5.96
C ASP A 38 51.32 -7.63 -5.70
N THR A 39 50.89 -7.36 -4.45
CA THR A 39 49.52 -7.67 -4.00
C THR A 39 48.76 -6.51 -3.37
N ALA A 40 49.31 -5.88 -2.32
CA ALA A 40 48.50 -5.12 -1.35
C ALA A 40 48.48 -3.60 -1.60
N LEU A 41 49.38 -3.09 -2.44
CA LEU A 41 49.63 -1.66 -2.62
C LEU A 41 49.21 -1.12 -3.99
N ARG A 42 48.53 -1.89 -4.84
CA ARG A 42 48.04 -1.40 -6.14
C ARG A 42 47.21 -0.12 -5.95
N GLY A 43 47.72 1.01 -6.45
CA GLY A 43 47.12 2.34 -6.33
C GLY A 43 47.68 3.22 -5.19
N ILE A 44 48.57 2.69 -4.35
CA ILE A 44 49.39 3.46 -3.41
C ILE A 44 50.77 3.60 -4.04
N ASP A 45 51.35 4.80 -3.95
CA ASP A 45 52.70 5.07 -4.45
C ASP A 45 53.67 4.39 -3.47
N ASP A 46 54.63 3.62 -3.98
CA ASP A 46 55.65 2.94 -3.19
C ASP A 46 56.39 3.93 -2.27
N ALA A 47 56.56 5.19 -2.69
CA ALA A 47 57.16 6.24 -1.87
C ALA A 47 56.36 6.59 -0.60
N ARG A 48 55.07 6.20 -0.54
CA ARG A 48 54.14 6.46 0.57
C ARG A 48 54.04 5.29 1.55
N VAL A 49 54.64 4.15 1.23
CA VAL A 49 54.56 2.94 2.07
C VAL A 49 55.91 2.71 2.72
N GLN A 50 55.88 2.58 4.03
CA GLN A 50 57.08 2.32 4.80
C GLN A 50 56.85 1.10 5.67
N VAL A 51 57.79 0.17 5.57
CA VAL A 51 57.80 -1.06 6.36
C VAL A 51 58.81 -0.89 7.47
N VAL A 52 58.34 -0.95 8.72
CA VAL A 52 59.15 -0.87 9.93
C VAL A 52 59.10 -2.20 10.64
N GLY A 53 60.28 -2.75 10.87
CA GLY A 53 60.44 -3.97 11.67
C GLY A 53 60.45 -3.66 13.16
N VAL A 54 59.74 -4.47 13.92
CA VAL A 54 59.81 -4.52 15.39
C VAL A 54 60.21 -5.94 15.76
N ALA A 55 61.38 -6.06 16.38
CA ALA A 55 61.86 -7.34 16.91
C ALA A 55 60.88 -7.88 17.96
N GLU A 56 60.94 -9.17 18.25
CA GLU A 56 60.28 -9.72 19.42
C GLU A 56 60.85 -9.05 20.69
N GLY A 57 60.12 -8.04 21.17
CA GLY A 57 60.59 -7.13 22.20
C GLY A 57 60.45 -7.70 23.60
N ARG A 58 61.35 -7.29 24.49
CA ARG A 58 61.19 -7.50 25.93
C ARG A 58 60.02 -6.66 26.42
N LEU A 59 59.29 -7.18 27.41
CA LEU A 59 58.31 -6.37 28.13
C LEU A 59 59.05 -5.44 29.09
N ASP A 60 58.44 -4.30 29.38
CA ASP A 60 58.90 -3.41 30.44
C ASP A 60 58.88 -4.13 31.82
N PRO A 61 59.46 -3.55 32.88
CA PRO A 61 59.49 -4.18 34.20
C PRO A 61 58.10 -4.49 34.79
N SER A 62 57.03 -3.84 34.32
CA SER A 62 55.66 -4.10 34.76
C SER A 62 55.03 -5.30 34.04
N GLY A 63 55.55 -5.68 32.87
CA GLY A 63 54.99 -6.73 32.03
C GLY A 63 53.76 -6.28 31.22
N GLU A 64 53.27 -5.06 31.39
CA GLU A 64 52.04 -4.57 30.76
C GLU A 64 52.28 -3.94 29.38
N ARG A 65 53.55 -3.66 29.03
CA ARG A 65 53.95 -2.88 27.87
C ARG A 65 55.20 -3.45 27.23
N LEU A 66 55.38 -3.21 25.93
CA LEU A 66 56.68 -3.39 25.30
C LEU A 66 57.67 -2.38 25.88
N ASP A 67 58.92 -2.79 26.03
CA ASP A 67 60.03 -1.88 26.33
C ASP A 67 60.02 -0.72 25.31
N PRO A 68 60.12 0.56 25.75
CA PRO A 68 60.20 1.71 24.86
C PRO A 68 61.25 1.57 23.76
N GLU A 69 62.37 0.89 24.01
CA GLU A 69 63.40 0.63 23.00
C GLU A 69 62.89 -0.26 21.86
N ALA A 70 62.00 -1.21 22.14
CA ALA A 70 61.41 -2.07 21.12
C ALA A 70 60.47 -1.29 20.18
N ALA A 71 59.81 -0.24 20.69
CA ALA A 71 58.94 0.65 19.90
C ALA A 71 59.70 1.83 19.25
N ALA A 72 60.98 2.04 19.59
CA ALA A 72 61.77 3.19 19.13
C ALA A 72 61.81 3.38 17.61
N PRO A 73 61.84 2.33 16.75
CA PRO A 73 61.77 2.51 15.29
C PRO A 73 60.46 3.16 14.82
N VAL A 74 59.33 2.80 15.45
CA VAL A 74 58.01 3.36 15.12
C VAL A 74 57.90 4.78 15.67
N LEU A 75 58.30 4.99 16.92
CA LEU A 75 58.23 6.29 17.61
C LEU A 75 59.10 7.34 16.91
N ARG A 76 60.36 7.01 16.57
CA ARG A 76 61.23 7.90 15.78
C ARG A 76 60.55 8.36 14.50
N ARG A 77 59.79 7.48 13.85
CA ARG A 77 59.14 7.82 12.60
C ARG A 77 57.95 8.76 12.78
N VAL A 78 57.21 8.58 13.86
CA VAL A 78 56.16 9.53 14.27
C VAL A 78 56.78 10.87 14.65
N ASP A 79 57.89 10.86 15.38
CA ASP A 79 58.61 12.06 15.82
C ASP A 79 59.20 12.85 14.64
N GLU A 80 59.81 12.18 13.66
CA GLU A 80 60.30 12.80 12.42
C GLU A 80 59.18 13.54 11.67
N LEU A 81 57.97 12.96 11.65
CA LEU A 81 56.79 13.62 11.09
C LEU A 81 56.30 14.75 12.02
N ALA A 82 56.33 14.56 13.33
CA ALA A 82 55.89 15.53 14.34
C ALA A 82 56.82 16.75 14.48
N GLN A 83 58.09 16.63 14.10
CA GLN A 83 59.06 17.73 14.13
C GLN A 83 59.05 18.56 12.83
N ASP A 84 58.69 17.95 11.70
CA ASP A 84 58.66 18.63 10.40
C ASP A 84 57.29 19.29 10.11
N ARG A 85 57.21 20.61 10.37
CA ARG A 85 55.96 21.38 10.19
C ARG A 85 55.49 21.38 8.73
N GLU A 86 56.41 21.48 7.77
CA GLU A 86 56.08 21.54 6.35
C GLU A 86 55.53 20.21 5.86
N ARG A 87 56.15 19.09 6.25
CA ARG A 87 55.64 17.74 5.95
C ARG A 87 54.26 17.50 6.56
N ARG A 88 54.00 17.96 7.79
CA ARG A 88 52.66 17.86 8.39
C ARG A 88 51.62 18.65 7.63
N LEU A 89 51.93 19.88 7.25
CA LEU A 89 51.01 20.72 6.47
C LEU A 89 50.74 20.12 5.10
N ALA A 90 51.78 19.63 4.41
CA ALA A 90 51.64 18.95 3.12
C ALA A 90 50.84 17.65 3.23
N LEU A 91 51.02 16.90 4.33
CA LEU A 91 50.22 15.71 4.63
C LEU A 91 48.75 16.07 4.87
N ALA A 92 48.48 17.06 5.72
CA ALA A 92 47.12 17.49 6.03
C ALA A 92 46.37 17.97 4.77
N ARG A 93 47.02 18.73 3.89
CA ARG A 93 46.47 19.17 2.60
C ARG A 93 46.11 17.98 1.72
N ARG A 94 47.04 17.04 1.52
CA ARG A 94 46.78 15.83 0.71
C ARG A 94 45.69 14.94 1.29
N ALA A 95 45.64 14.80 2.61
CA ALA A 95 44.60 14.06 3.30
C ALA A 95 43.21 14.69 3.07
N LEU A 96 43.14 16.01 3.11
CA LEU A 96 41.93 16.77 2.83
C LEU A 96 41.53 16.65 1.36
N GLU A 97 42.45 16.86 0.42
CA GLU A 97 42.23 16.70 -1.02
C GLU A 97 41.70 15.29 -1.35
N GLY A 98 42.33 14.24 -0.81
CA GLY A 98 41.88 12.87 -1.02
C GLY A 98 40.53 12.57 -0.35
N ALA A 99 40.25 13.17 0.81
CA ALA A 99 38.93 13.07 1.44
C ALA A 99 37.85 13.73 0.59
N LEU A 100 38.11 14.94 0.08
CA LEU A 100 37.20 15.68 -0.80
C LEU A 100 36.98 14.96 -2.14
N ALA A 101 38.05 14.48 -2.77
CA ALA A 101 37.97 13.68 -3.99
C ALA A 101 37.16 12.38 -3.80
N GLY A 102 37.20 11.80 -2.60
CA GLY A 102 36.40 10.63 -2.25
C GLY A 102 34.92 10.90 -2.02
N LEU A 103 34.51 12.16 -1.75
CA LEU A 103 33.11 12.49 -1.50
C LEU A 103 32.25 12.35 -2.75
N GLY A 104 32.73 12.79 -3.92
CA GLY A 104 31.99 12.68 -5.18
C GLY A 104 31.52 11.25 -5.48
N PRO A 105 32.42 10.25 -5.55
CA PRO A 105 32.04 8.85 -5.76
C PRO A 105 31.12 8.27 -4.68
N LEU A 106 31.28 8.68 -3.41
CA LEU A 106 30.41 8.25 -2.32
C LEU A 106 29.00 8.81 -2.49
N LEU A 107 28.87 10.11 -2.75
CA LEU A 107 27.58 10.75 -3.04
C LEU A 107 26.94 10.15 -4.28
N GLY A 108 27.73 9.81 -5.31
CA GLY A 108 27.23 9.15 -6.52
C GLY A 108 26.65 7.77 -6.23
N THR A 109 27.31 6.97 -5.39
CA THR A 109 26.77 5.69 -4.92
C THR A 109 25.47 5.89 -4.15
N VAL A 110 25.44 6.83 -3.20
CA VAL A 110 24.22 7.10 -2.41
C VAL A 110 23.07 7.58 -3.30
N ALA A 111 23.33 8.48 -4.26
CA ALA A 111 22.33 8.96 -5.20
C ALA A 111 21.77 7.81 -6.07
N ALA A 112 22.63 6.89 -6.51
CA ALA A 112 22.20 5.70 -7.25
C ALA A 112 21.37 4.75 -6.37
N ASP A 113 21.72 4.58 -5.10
CA ASP A 113 20.96 3.77 -4.15
C ASP A 113 19.57 4.36 -3.88
N VAL A 114 19.50 5.68 -3.70
CA VAL A 114 18.24 6.42 -3.52
C VAL A 114 17.35 6.30 -4.76
N GLU A 115 17.91 6.44 -5.97
CA GLU A 115 17.16 6.27 -7.23
C GLU A 115 16.60 4.84 -7.37
N ARG A 116 17.40 3.83 -7.00
CA ARG A 116 16.94 2.43 -6.97
C ARG A 116 15.81 2.24 -5.96
N GLY A 117 15.91 2.88 -4.78
CA GLY A 117 14.83 2.90 -3.79
C GLY A 117 13.55 3.56 -4.30
N ALA A 118 13.67 4.63 -5.09
CA ALA A 118 12.52 5.29 -5.72
C ALA A 118 11.82 4.36 -6.71
N ALA A 119 12.57 3.73 -7.63
CA ALA A 119 12.05 2.78 -8.60
C ALA A 119 11.39 1.56 -7.94
N GLU A 120 11.99 1.05 -6.86
CA GLU A 120 11.40 -0.03 -6.07
C GLU A 120 10.09 0.42 -5.41
N GLY A 121 10.06 1.61 -4.81
CA GLY A 121 8.85 2.19 -4.23
C GLY A 121 7.70 2.30 -5.23
N GLU A 122 7.98 2.74 -6.46
CA GLU A 122 6.97 2.78 -7.53
C GLU A 122 6.46 1.39 -7.90
N ALA A 123 7.35 0.42 -8.05
CA ALA A 123 6.96 -0.94 -8.36
C ALA A 123 6.05 -1.53 -7.28
N LEU A 124 6.35 -1.28 -6.00
CA LEU A 124 5.55 -1.72 -4.86
C LEU A 124 4.17 -1.04 -4.82
N ARG A 125 4.12 0.28 -5.03
CA ARG A 125 2.86 1.04 -5.13
C ARG A 125 2.02 0.57 -6.33
N ALA A 126 2.65 0.26 -7.46
CA ALA A 126 1.96 -0.26 -8.64
C ALA A 126 1.35 -1.66 -8.40
N ILE A 127 2.05 -2.54 -7.70
CA ILE A 127 1.51 -3.85 -7.27
C ILE A 127 0.26 -3.66 -6.42
N ALA A 128 0.33 -2.79 -5.41
CA ALA A 128 -0.81 -2.49 -4.55
C ALA A 128 -1.99 -1.92 -5.36
N LYS A 129 -1.73 -0.92 -6.19
CA LYS A 129 -2.74 -0.32 -7.06
C LYS A 129 -3.42 -1.36 -7.95
N ASN A 130 -2.65 -2.17 -8.68
CA ASN A 130 -3.21 -3.14 -9.63
C ASN A 130 -4.05 -4.21 -8.92
N ALA A 131 -3.63 -4.70 -7.75
CA ALA A 131 -4.39 -5.69 -6.98
C ALA A 131 -5.73 -5.13 -6.50
N TYR A 132 -5.73 -3.92 -5.91
CA TYR A 132 -6.95 -3.28 -5.41
C TYR A 132 -7.89 -2.86 -6.55
N ASP A 133 -7.37 -2.31 -7.65
CA ASP A 133 -8.18 -1.95 -8.81
C ASP A 133 -8.83 -3.19 -9.45
N THR A 134 -8.11 -4.31 -9.52
CA THR A 134 -8.62 -5.58 -10.07
C THR A 134 -9.78 -6.13 -9.23
N GLU A 135 -9.61 -6.21 -7.91
CA GLU A 135 -10.66 -6.74 -7.04
C GLU A 135 -11.83 -5.77 -6.87
N LEU A 136 -11.60 -4.45 -6.96
CA LEU A 136 -12.68 -3.47 -7.03
C LEU A 136 -13.47 -3.65 -8.32
N ALA A 137 -12.81 -3.77 -9.48
CA ALA A 137 -13.48 -4.01 -10.74
C ALA A 137 -14.30 -5.32 -10.71
N ALA A 138 -13.74 -6.38 -10.12
CA ALA A 138 -14.46 -7.64 -9.93
C ALA A 138 -15.67 -7.51 -8.99
N LEU A 139 -15.53 -6.78 -7.88
CA LEU A 139 -16.64 -6.45 -6.98
C LEU A 139 -17.76 -5.71 -7.72
N LEU A 140 -17.41 -4.67 -8.49
CA LEU A 140 -18.39 -3.90 -9.25
C LEU A 140 -19.07 -4.77 -10.31
N GLU A 141 -18.33 -5.68 -10.94
CA GLU A 141 -18.90 -6.62 -11.91
C GLU A 141 -19.83 -7.66 -11.25
N ASP A 142 -19.48 -8.19 -10.08
CA ASP A 142 -20.35 -9.08 -9.30
C ASP A 142 -21.67 -8.39 -8.90
N LEU A 143 -21.59 -7.12 -8.50
CA LEU A 143 -22.75 -6.30 -8.17
C LEU A 143 -23.62 -5.99 -9.40
N ARG A 144 -23.01 -5.91 -10.60
CA ARG A 144 -23.72 -5.72 -11.88
C ARG A 144 -24.36 -7.00 -12.40
N GLY A 145 -23.71 -8.14 -12.23
CA GLY A 145 -24.14 -9.43 -12.78
C GLY A 145 -25.36 -10.02 -12.08
N GLY A 146 -25.71 -9.55 -10.87
CA GLY A 146 -26.90 -10.00 -10.13
C GLY A 146 -26.87 -11.47 -9.70
N THR A 147 -25.78 -12.19 -9.96
CA THR A 147 -25.57 -13.60 -9.59
C THR A 147 -25.69 -13.80 -8.08
N PHE A 148 -25.32 -12.78 -7.31
CA PHE A 148 -25.35 -12.79 -5.85
C PHE A 148 -26.78 -12.69 -5.26
N LEU A 149 -27.70 -11.93 -5.88
CA LEU A 149 -29.06 -11.75 -5.34
C LEU A 149 -30.05 -12.85 -5.78
N ARG A 150 -29.66 -13.70 -6.73
CA ARG A 150 -30.58 -14.62 -7.40
C ARG A 150 -31.04 -15.78 -6.51
N THR A 151 -30.23 -16.21 -5.54
CA THR A 151 -30.54 -17.40 -4.73
C THR A 151 -31.18 -17.04 -3.38
N GLU A 152 -30.74 -15.95 -2.75
CA GLU A 152 -31.15 -15.63 -1.38
C GLU A 152 -32.25 -14.56 -1.29
N VAL A 153 -32.25 -13.56 -2.20
CA VAL A 153 -33.30 -12.53 -2.26
C VAL A 153 -34.59 -13.08 -2.90
N LEU A 154 -34.49 -13.97 -3.89
CA LEU A 154 -35.66 -14.65 -4.45
C LEU A 154 -36.35 -15.56 -3.44
N ARG A 155 -35.58 -16.31 -2.63
CA ARG A 155 -36.10 -17.20 -1.57
C ARG A 155 -36.90 -16.46 -0.50
N HIS A 156 -36.53 -15.21 -0.19
CA HIS A 156 -37.23 -14.38 0.81
C HIS A 156 -38.31 -13.46 0.22
N TRP A 157 -38.17 -13.03 -1.04
CA TRP A 157 -39.30 -12.42 -1.75
C TRP A 157 -40.46 -13.41 -1.90
N GLU A 158 -40.16 -14.69 -2.12
CA GLU A 158 -41.17 -15.77 -2.18
C GLU A 158 -41.88 -16.00 -0.83
N SER A 159 -41.22 -15.74 0.30
CA SER A 159 -41.86 -15.79 1.63
C SER A 159 -42.74 -14.56 1.93
N TYR A 160 -42.49 -13.42 1.28
CA TYR A 160 -43.36 -12.24 1.33
C TYR A 160 -44.62 -12.40 0.45
N VAL A 161 -44.49 -12.98 -0.74
CA VAL A 161 -45.64 -13.22 -1.65
C VAL A 161 -46.53 -14.39 -1.17
N LYS A 162 -46.02 -15.27 -0.30
CA LYS A 162 -46.82 -16.31 0.39
C LYS A 162 -47.49 -15.85 1.70
N ALA A 163 -47.40 -14.57 2.07
CA ALA A 163 -48.17 -14.02 3.19
C ALA A 163 -49.44 -13.34 2.67
N ASP A 164 -50.51 -14.13 2.54
CA ASP A 164 -51.97 -13.90 2.61
C ASP A 164 -52.58 -12.46 2.75
N GLN A 165 -51.93 -11.41 2.24
CA GLN A 165 -52.31 -10.00 2.39
C GLN A 165 -52.53 -9.29 1.05
N ILE A 166 -51.93 -9.79 -0.04
CA ILE A 166 -52.09 -9.20 -1.38
C ILE A 166 -53.49 -9.53 -1.94
N THR A 167 -53.98 -10.76 -1.77
CA THR A 167 -55.31 -11.21 -2.23
C THR A 167 -56.49 -10.52 -1.53
N ARG A 168 -56.30 -10.05 -0.29
CA ARG A 168 -57.35 -9.32 0.46
C ARG A 168 -57.48 -7.84 0.08
N PHE A 169 -56.44 -7.25 -0.54
CA PHE A 169 -56.49 -5.87 -1.02
C PHE A 169 -57.05 -5.76 -2.44
N PHE A 170 -56.86 -6.79 -3.28
CA PHE A 170 -57.41 -6.81 -4.65
C PHE A 170 -58.89 -7.21 -4.74
N SER A 171 -59.49 -7.77 -3.68
CA SER A 171 -60.89 -8.23 -3.67
C SER A 171 -61.92 -7.19 -3.20
N ARG A 172 -61.52 -5.95 -2.87
CA ARG A 172 -62.46 -4.85 -2.58
C ARG A 172 -62.28 -3.72 -3.58
N GLY A 173 -62.98 -3.88 -4.70
CA GLY A 173 -63.18 -2.81 -5.67
C GLY A 173 -63.89 -1.59 -5.07
N LEU A 174 -63.59 -0.44 -5.70
CA LEU A 174 -64.35 0.80 -5.74
C LEU A 174 -65.70 0.80 -4.99
N GLY A 175 -65.78 1.56 -3.90
CA GLY A 175 -67.07 2.03 -3.38
C GLY A 175 -67.15 2.13 -1.86
N ARG A 176 -66.87 3.34 -1.34
CA ARG A 176 -67.08 3.82 0.05
C ARG A 176 -66.33 3.03 1.13
N ILE A 177 -65.66 3.75 2.03
CA ILE A 177 -65.94 3.74 3.48
C ILE A 177 -65.15 4.89 4.09
N ARG A 178 -65.90 5.94 4.43
CA ARG A 178 -65.51 6.99 5.37
C ARG A 178 -65.79 6.39 6.75
N GLY A 179 -64.75 5.98 7.50
CA GLY A 179 -64.93 5.60 8.91
C GLY A 179 -64.31 4.30 9.40
N THR A 180 -63.06 3.94 9.03
CA THR A 180 -62.31 2.91 9.76
C THR A 180 -60.78 3.10 9.63
N ILE A 181 -60.26 4.28 9.99
CA ILE A 181 -58.80 4.54 9.96
C ILE A 181 -58.18 4.64 11.37
N VAL A 182 -58.98 4.69 12.44
CA VAL A 182 -58.45 4.95 13.81
C VAL A 182 -58.04 3.68 14.57
N ALA A 183 -58.40 2.47 14.12
CA ALA A 183 -58.12 1.23 14.87
C ALA A 183 -56.84 0.47 14.47
N ALA A 184 -56.22 0.81 13.33
CA ALA A 184 -55.06 0.07 12.81
C ALA A 184 -53.70 0.57 13.33
N PHE A 185 -53.67 1.66 14.12
CA PHE A 185 -52.42 2.34 14.49
C PHE A 185 -51.82 1.90 15.84
N ARG A 186 -52.30 0.80 16.45
CA ARG A 186 -51.98 0.47 17.86
C ARG A 186 -51.41 -0.92 18.14
N GLY A 187 -50.81 -1.61 17.18
CA GLY A 187 -50.19 -2.91 17.48
C GLY A 187 -49.46 -3.62 16.36
N MET A 188 -48.77 -2.90 15.46
CA MET A 188 -47.95 -3.55 14.44
C MET A 188 -46.50 -3.64 14.95
N PRO A 189 -45.85 -4.84 14.91
CA PRO A 189 -44.41 -4.95 15.11
C PRO A 189 -43.66 -4.12 14.05
N GLU A 190 -42.40 -3.77 14.31
CA GLU A 190 -41.55 -2.96 13.40
C GLU A 190 -41.70 -3.36 11.93
N ALA A 191 -41.87 -2.36 11.05
CA ALA A 191 -42.13 -2.56 9.63
C ALA A 191 -41.04 -3.43 8.96
N PRO A 192 -41.36 -4.56 8.30
CA PRO A 192 -40.38 -5.54 7.77
C PRO A 192 -39.43 -5.05 6.66
N VAL A 193 -39.57 -3.80 6.19
CA VAL A 193 -38.70 -3.24 5.13
C VAL A 193 -37.27 -3.00 5.63
N GLY A 194 -37.10 -2.72 6.92
CA GLY A 194 -35.76 -2.58 7.53
C GLY A 194 -34.95 -3.87 7.55
N VAL A 195 -35.57 -5.04 7.31
CA VAL A 195 -34.89 -6.35 7.33
C VAL A 195 -34.19 -6.64 6.00
N VAL A 196 -34.87 -6.41 4.86
CA VAL A 196 -34.30 -6.63 3.51
C VAL A 196 -33.17 -5.65 3.20
N GLU A 197 -33.32 -4.38 3.58
CA GLU A 197 -32.27 -3.37 3.44
C GLU A 197 -31.01 -3.75 4.25
N LYS A 198 -31.22 -4.21 5.49
CA LYS A 198 -30.15 -4.64 6.39
C LYS A 198 -29.41 -5.88 5.86
N GLU A 199 -30.13 -6.83 5.27
CA GLU A 199 -29.56 -8.06 4.71
C GLU A 199 -28.77 -7.81 3.42
N VAL A 200 -29.33 -7.11 2.43
CA VAL A 200 -28.58 -6.75 1.19
C VAL A 200 -27.35 -5.89 1.51
N THR A 201 -27.48 -4.98 2.47
CA THR A 201 -26.34 -4.17 2.95
C THR A 201 -25.27 -5.07 3.60
N SER A 202 -25.68 -6.04 4.42
CA SER A 202 -24.75 -6.99 5.06
C SER A 202 -23.99 -7.83 4.02
N ASP A 203 -24.67 -8.24 2.96
CA ASP A 203 -24.12 -9.02 1.87
C ASP A 203 -23.10 -8.24 1.03
N VAL A 204 -23.44 -7.02 0.63
CA VAL A 204 -22.51 -6.13 -0.09
C VAL A 204 -21.26 -5.88 0.76
N ILE A 205 -21.43 -5.68 2.08
CA ILE A 205 -20.30 -5.54 3.01
C ILE A 205 -19.45 -6.81 3.02
N ALA A 206 -20.06 -7.99 3.11
CA ALA A 206 -19.34 -9.26 3.16
C ALA A 206 -18.50 -9.50 1.89
N VAL A 207 -19.09 -9.25 0.70
CA VAL A 207 -18.36 -9.38 -0.58
C VAL A 207 -17.26 -8.32 -0.69
N ALA A 208 -17.52 -7.07 -0.30
CA ALA A 208 -16.50 -6.02 -0.31
C ALA A 208 -15.31 -6.36 0.60
N VAL A 209 -15.56 -6.86 1.81
CA VAL A 209 -14.51 -7.31 2.74
C VAL A 209 -13.74 -8.50 2.17
N SER A 210 -14.43 -9.46 1.54
CA SER A 210 -13.80 -10.61 0.90
C SER A 210 -12.88 -10.18 -0.24
N ARG A 211 -13.36 -9.30 -1.14
CA ARG A 211 -12.59 -8.75 -2.27
C ARG A 211 -11.39 -7.92 -1.81
N ALA A 212 -11.57 -7.06 -0.80
CA ALA A 212 -10.47 -6.31 -0.20
C ALA A 212 -9.43 -7.23 0.49
N THR A 213 -9.88 -8.33 1.09
CA THR A 213 -8.99 -9.35 1.67
C THR A 213 -8.20 -10.08 0.60
N GLU A 214 -8.82 -10.40 -0.53
CA GLU A 214 -8.11 -11.02 -1.65
C GLU A 214 -7.10 -10.06 -2.27
N ALA A 215 -7.45 -8.78 -2.44
CA ALA A 215 -6.50 -7.75 -2.87
C ALA A 215 -5.30 -7.69 -1.94
N ALA A 216 -5.56 -7.61 -0.62
CA ALA A 216 -4.51 -7.60 0.40
C ALA A 216 -3.60 -8.84 0.32
N ARG A 217 -4.17 -10.04 0.17
CA ARG A 217 -3.40 -11.28 -0.01
C ARG A 217 -2.51 -11.25 -1.25
N ARG A 218 -3.01 -10.77 -2.39
CA ARG A 218 -2.21 -10.65 -3.63
C ARG A 218 -1.02 -9.73 -3.42
N VAL A 219 -1.24 -8.56 -2.80
CA VAL A 219 -0.16 -7.62 -2.49
C VAL A 219 0.86 -8.23 -1.53
N ALA A 220 0.39 -8.78 -0.41
CA ALA A 220 1.24 -9.37 0.61
C ALA A 220 2.06 -10.56 0.06
N SER A 221 1.45 -11.41 -0.77
CA SER A 221 2.13 -12.52 -1.44
C SER A 221 3.27 -12.02 -2.34
N GLU A 222 3.00 -11.06 -3.22
CA GLU A 222 4.01 -10.47 -4.10
C GLU A 222 5.15 -9.79 -3.32
N TRP A 223 4.81 -9.01 -2.31
CA TRP A 223 5.78 -8.31 -1.46
C TRP A 223 6.62 -9.27 -0.61
N SER A 224 6.04 -10.39 -0.16
CA SER A 224 6.76 -11.39 0.66
C SER A 224 7.91 -12.07 -0.08
N SER A 225 7.89 -12.07 -1.42
CA SER A 225 8.97 -12.60 -2.26
C SER A 225 10.18 -11.66 -2.38
N ARG A 226 10.08 -10.42 -1.86
CA ARG A 226 11.08 -9.36 -2.01
C ARG A 226 11.76 -9.03 -0.68
N ALA A 227 13.09 -8.98 -0.68
CA ALA A 227 13.88 -8.59 0.50
C ALA A 227 13.61 -7.11 0.87
N GLY A 228 13.29 -6.83 2.13
CA GLY A 228 12.88 -5.50 2.60
C GLY A 228 11.36 -5.35 2.76
N PRO A 229 10.54 -5.40 1.70
CA PRO A 229 9.07 -5.47 1.83
C PRO A 229 8.60 -6.65 2.70
N ALA A 230 9.23 -7.83 2.61
CA ALA A 230 8.94 -8.97 3.46
C ALA A 230 9.10 -8.65 4.97
N ASP A 231 10.16 -7.93 5.35
CA ASP A 231 10.40 -7.53 6.75
C ASP A 231 9.37 -6.50 7.24
N ARG A 232 8.88 -5.63 6.34
CA ARG A 232 7.81 -4.67 6.64
C ARG A 232 6.48 -5.39 6.88
N LEU A 233 6.14 -6.38 6.04
CA LEU A 233 4.96 -7.22 6.22
C LEU A 233 5.02 -8.03 7.51
N ALA A 234 6.18 -8.58 7.87
CA ALA A 234 6.34 -9.37 9.09
C ALA A 234 6.05 -8.57 10.37
N ARG A 235 6.24 -7.24 10.34
CA ARG A 235 5.95 -6.33 11.47
C ARG A 235 4.47 -5.99 11.59
N ASP A 236 3.70 -6.13 10.52
CA ASP A 236 2.25 -5.87 10.51
C ASP A 236 1.49 -7.00 9.77
N PRO A 237 1.20 -8.10 10.48
CA PRO A 237 0.44 -9.22 9.93
C PRO A 237 -0.98 -8.86 9.48
N SER A 238 -1.54 -7.73 9.94
CA SER A 238 -2.87 -7.28 9.54
C SER A 238 -2.98 -6.95 8.05
N LEU A 239 -1.84 -6.74 7.39
CA LEU A 239 -1.77 -6.47 5.96
C LEU A 239 -2.15 -7.69 5.11
N TRP A 240 -2.17 -8.91 5.66
CA TRP A 240 -2.62 -10.09 4.91
C TRP A 240 -4.14 -10.15 4.68
N SER A 241 -4.89 -9.17 5.18
CA SER A 241 -6.34 -9.08 5.01
C SER A 241 -6.84 -7.64 4.92
N ALA A 242 -8.12 -7.50 4.60
CA ALA A 242 -8.81 -6.22 4.76
C ALA A 242 -8.70 -5.71 6.21
N SER A 243 -8.79 -4.40 6.39
CA SER A 243 -8.71 -3.81 7.73
C SER A 243 -9.91 -4.26 8.57
N PRO A 244 -9.73 -4.47 9.90
CA PRO A 244 -10.80 -4.95 10.77
C PRO A 244 -12.03 -4.03 10.80
N ASP A 245 -11.83 -2.74 10.55
CA ASP A 245 -12.85 -1.71 10.58
C ASP A 245 -13.52 -1.43 9.22
N LEU A 246 -13.08 -2.07 8.12
CA LEU A 246 -13.64 -1.85 6.77
C LEU A 246 -15.18 -2.03 6.75
N ALA A 247 -15.68 -3.11 7.35
CA ALA A 247 -17.12 -3.36 7.44
C ALA A 247 -17.86 -2.25 8.21
N THR A 248 -17.25 -1.73 9.28
CA THR A 248 -17.80 -0.66 10.11
C THR A 248 -17.79 0.68 9.38
N ARG A 249 -16.82 0.93 8.48
CA ARG A 249 -16.77 2.14 7.65
C ARG A 249 -17.76 2.11 6.48
N ILE A 250 -17.94 0.95 5.83
CA ILE A 250 -18.85 0.80 4.69
C ILE A 250 -20.32 0.92 5.13
N ARG A 251 -20.68 0.29 6.27
CA ARG A 251 -22.08 0.18 6.72
C ARG A 251 -22.87 1.50 6.78
N PRO A 252 -22.41 2.56 7.47
CA PRO A 252 -23.17 3.82 7.53
C PRO A 252 -23.29 4.47 6.15
N ARG A 253 -22.23 4.43 5.32
CA ARG A 253 -22.24 5.00 3.97
C ARG A 253 -23.23 4.28 3.04
N LEU A 254 -23.36 2.95 3.17
CA LEU A 254 -24.39 2.20 2.44
C LEU A 254 -25.80 2.57 2.90
N GLY A 255 -26.01 2.77 4.21
CA GLY A 255 -27.31 3.27 4.72
C GLY A 255 -27.66 4.65 4.16
N GLU A 256 -26.69 5.57 4.11
CA GLU A 256 -26.85 6.89 3.48
C GLU A 256 -27.15 6.78 1.99
N TRP A 257 -26.49 5.85 1.29
CA TRP A 257 -26.73 5.57 -0.11
C TRP A 257 -28.17 5.08 -0.36
N VAL A 258 -28.68 4.12 0.43
CA VAL A 258 -30.06 3.66 0.33
C VAL A 258 -31.06 4.78 0.64
N ALA A 259 -30.82 5.55 1.70
CA ALA A 259 -31.65 6.71 2.06
C ALA A 259 -31.65 7.78 0.96
N GLY A 260 -30.53 7.97 0.27
CA GLY A 260 -30.41 8.88 -0.87
C GLY A 260 -31.28 8.45 -2.06
N ILE A 261 -31.35 7.15 -2.35
CA ILE A 261 -32.24 6.60 -3.39
C ILE A 261 -33.70 6.87 -3.01
N ALA A 262 -34.10 6.58 -1.77
CA ALA A 262 -35.46 6.81 -1.28
C ALA A 262 -35.89 8.27 -1.43
N THR A 263 -35.01 9.19 -1.03
CA THR A 263 -35.21 10.65 -1.13
C THR A 263 -35.39 11.08 -2.58
N GLU A 264 -34.57 10.57 -3.49
CA GLU A 264 -34.61 10.90 -4.91
C GLU A 264 -35.89 10.39 -5.59
N VAL A 265 -36.37 9.21 -5.20
CA VAL A 265 -37.66 8.67 -5.64
C VAL A 265 -38.82 9.56 -5.15
N GLN A 266 -38.79 9.99 -3.88
CA GLN A 266 -39.81 10.87 -3.30
C GLN A 266 -39.86 12.24 -4.01
N ALA A 267 -38.70 12.83 -4.28
CA ALA A 267 -38.59 14.12 -4.97
C ALA A 267 -39.17 14.07 -6.40
N ARG A 268 -38.90 13.00 -7.16
CA ARG A 268 -39.45 12.83 -8.52
C ARG A 268 -40.93 12.45 -8.53
N GLY A 269 -41.45 11.81 -7.48
CA GLY A 269 -42.87 11.45 -7.34
C GLY A 269 -43.80 12.63 -7.00
N ALA A 270 -43.29 13.66 -6.32
CA ALA A 270 -44.08 14.80 -5.84
C ALA A 270 -44.59 15.73 -6.96
N GLY A 271 -44.04 15.65 -8.18
CA GLY A 271 -44.42 16.50 -9.31
C GLY A 271 -45.73 16.12 -10.02
N LYS A 272 -46.25 14.90 -9.82
CA LYS A 272 -47.49 14.41 -10.47
C LYS A 272 -48.65 14.40 -9.46
N ARG A 273 -49.34 15.53 -9.34
CA ARG A 273 -50.45 15.77 -8.39
C ARG A 273 -51.67 14.83 -8.54
N ASP A 274 -51.76 14.06 -9.63
CA ASP A 274 -52.95 13.23 -9.94
C ASP A 274 -52.85 11.75 -9.50
N LEU A 275 -51.78 11.31 -8.85
CA LEU A 275 -51.63 9.91 -8.44
C LEU A 275 -51.77 9.74 -6.92
N ALA A 276 -53.02 9.58 -6.48
CA ALA A 276 -53.42 9.14 -5.13
C ALA A 276 -52.86 7.74 -4.72
N PHE A 277 -52.04 7.11 -5.57
CA PHE A 277 -51.38 5.82 -5.33
C PHE A 277 -50.12 5.91 -4.44
N GLY A 278 -49.50 7.09 -4.30
CA GLY A 278 -48.28 7.27 -3.50
C GLY A 278 -48.46 6.97 -2.00
N VAL A 279 -49.70 7.02 -1.50
CA VAL A 279 -50.03 6.75 -0.09
C VAL A 279 -50.14 5.25 0.21
N SER A 280 -50.36 4.39 -0.79
CA SER A 280 -50.64 2.96 -0.61
C SER A 280 -49.40 2.06 -0.67
N LEU A 281 -48.33 2.47 -1.34
CA LEU A 281 -47.12 1.65 -1.52
C LEU A 281 -46.00 1.98 -0.53
N GLY A 282 -46.01 3.18 0.08
CA GLY A 282 -44.97 3.61 1.02
C GLY A 282 -43.61 3.87 0.35
N VAL A 283 -42.93 4.95 0.73
CA VAL A 283 -41.60 5.34 0.20
C VAL A 283 -40.58 4.20 0.29
N ASN A 284 -40.72 3.35 1.30
CA ASN A 284 -39.84 2.21 1.54
C ASN A 284 -39.94 1.11 0.46
N ALA A 285 -41.13 0.82 -0.09
CA ALA A 285 -41.26 -0.18 -1.15
C ALA A 285 -40.64 0.29 -2.48
N LEU A 286 -40.71 1.60 -2.74
CA LEU A 286 -40.10 2.28 -3.87
C LEU A 286 -38.57 2.30 -3.77
N ALA A 287 -38.03 2.54 -2.57
CA ALA A 287 -36.59 2.47 -2.30
C ALA A 287 -36.05 1.05 -2.51
N VAL A 288 -36.74 0.02 -2.01
CA VAL A 288 -36.37 -1.38 -2.22
C VAL A 288 -36.45 -1.75 -3.70
N ALA A 289 -37.48 -1.31 -4.42
CA ALA A 289 -37.60 -1.59 -5.85
C ALA A 289 -36.51 -0.90 -6.70
N ALA A 290 -36.11 0.33 -6.33
CA ALA A 290 -34.97 1.01 -6.93
C ALA A 290 -33.64 0.32 -6.59
N MET A 291 -33.46 -0.14 -5.35
CA MET A 291 -32.29 -0.92 -4.91
C MET A 291 -32.17 -2.23 -5.70
N VAL A 292 -33.26 -2.99 -5.84
CA VAL A 292 -33.31 -4.19 -6.71
C VAL A 292 -33.01 -3.82 -8.17
N GLY A 293 -33.52 -2.67 -8.64
CA GLY A 293 -33.22 -2.14 -9.97
C GLY A 293 -31.72 -1.86 -10.22
N VAL A 294 -30.99 -1.38 -9.21
CA VAL A 294 -29.54 -1.16 -9.30
C VAL A 294 -28.79 -2.47 -9.56
N PHE A 295 -29.24 -3.58 -8.96
CA PHE A 295 -28.56 -4.87 -9.05
C PHE A 295 -29.10 -5.82 -10.13
N ALA A 296 -30.32 -5.60 -10.64
CA ALA A 296 -30.98 -6.49 -11.59
C ALA A 296 -30.70 -6.18 -13.07
N HIS A 297 -30.20 -4.98 -13.42
CA HIS A 297 -30.34 -4.45 -14.77
C HIS A 297 -29.19 -4.73 -15.76
N THR A 298 -28.29 -5.67 -15.48
CA THR A 298 -27.17 -6.01 -16.39
C THR A 298 -27.06 -7.49 -16.76
N ALA A 299 -27.86 -8.38 -16.17
CA ALA A 299 -27.99 -9.73 -16.68
C ALA A 299 -28.79 -9.67 -17.99
N GLY A 300 -28.10 -9.64 -19.13
CA GLY A 300 -28.70 -9.62 -20.46
C GLY A 300 -29.83 -10.64 -20.56
N VAL A 301 -31.08 -10.15 -20.51
CA VAL A 301 -32.28 -10.96 -20.78
C VAL A 301 -32.42 -11.06 -22.30
N THR A 302 -31.45 -11.72 -22.93
CA THR A 302 -31.43 -12.06 -24.34
C THR A 302 -30.98 -13.52 -24.45
N GLY A 303 -31.85 -14.47 -24.07
CA GLY A 303 -31.54 -15.88 -24.28
C GLY A 303 -32.26 -16.86 -23.35
N THR A 304 -33.47 -17.27 -23.75
CA THR A 304 -33.96 -18.67 -23.77
C THR A 304 -33.92 -19.61 -22.55
N GLU A 305 -33.60 -19.20 -21.33
CA GLU A 305 -33.81 -20.05 -20.14
C GLU A 305 -34.89 -19.47 -19.20
N LEU A 306 -36.14 -19.55 -19.67
CA LEU A 306 -37.33 -19.04 -19.00
C LEU A 306 -38.27 -20.19 -18.65
N GLY A 307 -38.13 -20.72 -17.43
CA GLY A 307 -39.06 -21.70 -16.88
C GLY A 307 -40.12 -21.08 -15.98
N ILE A 308 -39.73 -20.49 -14.85
CA ILE A 308 -40.69 -20.22 -13.75
C ILE A 308 -40.43 -18.88 -13.02
N VAL A 309 -39.37 -18.13 -13.38
CA VAL A 309 -38.84 -17.02 -12.54
C VAL A 309 -39.30 -15.60 -12.97
N ALA A 310 -40.06 -15.45 -14.05
CA ALA A 310 -40.36 -14.14 -14.65
C ALA A 310 -41.62 -13.40 -14.13
N ALA A 311 -42.46 -14.01 -13.30
CA ALA A 311 -43.80 -13.46 -13.04
C ALA A 311 -43.85 -12.27 -12.05
N THR A 312 -42.89 -12.12 -11.13
CA THR A 312 -42.97 -11.14 -10.03
C THR A 312 -42.00 -9.96 -10.14
N GLY A 313 -40.80 -10.15 -10.71
CA GLY A 313 -39.85 -9.04 -10.94
C GLY A 313 -40.24 -8.14 -12.12
N PHE A 314 -40.86 -8.73 -13.14
CA PHE A 314 -41.29 -8.03 -14.36
C PHE A 314 -42.48 -7.07 -14.10
N LEU A 315 -43.32 -7.39 -13.11
CA LEU A 315 -44.48 -6.58 -12.74
C LEU A 315 -44.09 -5.28 -12.03
N ASN A 316 -42.99 -5.28 -11.26
CA ASN A 316 -42.53 -4.11 -10.49
C ASN A 316 -41.80 -3.08 -11.39
N GLN A 317 -41.08 -3.57 -12.40
CA GLN A 317 -40.39 -2.72 -13.37
C GLN A 317 -41.38 -1.96 -14.27
N LYS A 318 -42.51 -2.59 -14.63
CA LYS A 318 -43.59 -1.94 -15.39
C LYS A 318 -44.40 -0.95 -14.53
N LEU A 319 -44.56 -1.18 -13.24
CA LEU A 319 -45.18 -0.24 -12.30
C LEU A 319 -44.31 1.02 -12.08
N LEU A 320 -43.01 0.87 -11.88
CA LEU A 320 -42.09 2.02 -11.76
C LEU A 320 -41.95 2.78 -13.09
N GLN A 321 -41.82 2.08 -14.23
CA GLN A 321 -41.82 2.71 -15.55
C GLN A 321 -43.11 3.49 -15.84
N ALA A 322 -44.27 2.96 -15.42
CA ALA A 322 -45.55 3.62 -15.58
C ALA A 322 -45.68 4.90 -14.73
N ILE A 323 -44.99 4.98 -13.59
CA ILE A 323 -45.04 6.12 -12.66
C ILE A 323 -44.02 7.21 -13.02
N PHE A 324 -42.76 6.83 -13.30
CA PHE A 324 -41.64 7.78 -13.46
C PHE A 324 -41.23 8.03 -14.93
N GLY A 325 -41.57 7.12 -15.84
CA GLY A 325 -41.04 7.12 -17.20
C GLY A 325 -39.69 6.38 -17.29
N GLU A 326 -39.44 5.76 -18.43
CA GLU A 326 -38.30 4.87 -18.65
C GLU A 326 -36.94 5.57 -18.55
N ALA A 327 -36.86 6.80 -19.06
CA ALA A 327 -35.63 7.59 -19.04
C ALA A 327 -35.24 8.01 -17.61
N ALA A 328 -36.20 8.48 -16.82
CA ALA A 328 -35.96 8.92 -15.44
C ALA A 328 -35.54 7.75 -14.53
N MET A 329 -36.10 6.56 -14.73
CA MET A 329 -35.68 5.36 -14.00
C MET A 329 -34.23 4.96 -14.34
N ARG A 330 -33.87 4.98 -15.62
CA ARG A 330 -32.49 4.69 -16.05
C ARG A 330 -31.48 5.65 -15.46
N GLU A 331 -31.78 6.94 -15.49
CA GLU A 331 -30.92 7.99 -14.94
C GLU A 331 -30.75 7.83 -13.42
N MET A 332 -31.83 7.55 -12.68
CA MET A 332 -31.79 7.30 -11.25
C MET A 332 -30.94 6.07 -10.89
N ILE A 333 -31.12 4.97 -11.63
CA ILE A 333 -30.31 3.75 -11.44
C ILE A 333 -28.84 4.04 -11.72
N ALA A 334 -28.53 4.76 -12.79
CA ALA A 334 -27.16 5.14 -13.15
C ALA A 334 -26.52 6.00 -12.04
N GLY A 335 -27.20 7.05 -11.58
CA GLY A 335 -26.69 7.92 -10.51
C GLY A 335 -26.59 7.22 -9.14
N ALA A 336 -27.49 6.29 -8.84
CA ALA A 336 -27.34 5.43 -7.66
C ALA A 336 -26.10 4.54 -7.78
N ARG A 337 -25.88 3.93 -8.94
CA ARG A 337 -24.70 3.08 -9.19
C ARG A 337 -23.39 3.87 -9.12
N GLU A 338 -23.29 5.02 -9.76
CA GLU A 338 -22.10 5.88 -9.70
C GLU A 338 -21.73 6.23 -8.25
N ARG A 339 -22.72 6.54 -7.40
CA ARG A 339 -22.49 6.80 -5.98
C ARG A 339 -22.00 5.57 -5.21
N LEU A 340 -22.50 4.38 -5.54
CA LEU A 340 -22.02 3.13 -4.93
C LEU A 340 -20.60 2.81 -5.38
N GLU A 341 -20.29 2.98 -6.67
CA GLU A 341 -18.95 2.79 -7.24
C GLU A 341 -17.94 3.74 -6.59
N ALA A 342 -18.29 5.02 -6.43
CA ALA A 342 -17.47 6.00 -5.74
C ALA A 342 -17.24 5.64 -4.26
N LEU A 343 -18.29 5.24 -3.54
CA LEU A 343 -18.22 4.82 -2.14
C LEU A 343 -17.24 3.65 -1.96
N LEU A 344 -17.38 2.60 -2.76
CA LEU A 344 -16.52 1.42 -2.69
C LEU A 344 -15.09 1.75 -3.13
N GLY A 345 -14.93 2.58 -4.17
CA GLY A 345 -13.64 3.07 -4.63
C GLY A 345 -12.87 3.80 -3.54
N ASP A 346 -13.53 4.69 -2.80
CA ASP A 346 -12.92 5.39 -1.67
C ASP A 346 -12.43 4.44 -0.56
N GLU A 347 -13.22 3.41 -0.24
CA GLU A 347 -12.84 2.44 0.80
C GLU A 347 -11.69 1.53 0.34
N PHE A 348 -11.68 1.09 -0.92
CA PHE A 348 -10.56 0.34 -1.50
C PHE A 348 -9.29 1.19 -1.59
N LEU A 349 -9.42 2.48 -1.89
CA LEU A 349 -8.29 3.42 -1.85
C LEU A 349 -7.69 3.51 -0.44
N LYS A 350 -8.52 3.62 0.61
CA LYS A 350 -8.04 3.63 2.00
C LYS A 350 -7.32 2.34 2.38
N GLU A 351 -7.81 1.20 1.91
CA GLU A 351 -7.13 -0.09 2.11
C GLU A 351 -5.78 -0.12 1.40
N ARG A 352 -5.71 0.31 0.14
CA ARG A 352 -4.45 0.43 -0.61
C ARG A 352 -3.44 1.34 0.09
N MET A 353 -3.90 2.47 0.64
CA MET A 353 -3.03 3.43 1.34
C MET A 353 -2.32 2.82 2.56
N ARG A 354 -2.80 1.70 3.13
CA ARG A 354 -2.08 0.96 4.19
C ARG A 354 -0.73 0.46 3.69
N TYR A 355 -0.64 0.07 2.42
CA TYR A 355 0.60 -0.33 1.75
C TYR A 355 1.44 0.87 1.32
N ASP A 356 0.80 1.90 0.75
CA ASP A 356 1.52 3.09 0.28
C ASP A 356 2.34 3.72 1.40
N ARG A 357 1.84 3.74 2.64
CA ARG A 357 2.53 4.23 3.85
C ARG A 357 3.78 3.43 4.24
N LEU A 358 3.90 2.19 3.79
CA LEU A 358 5.08 1.36 4.06
C LEU A 358 6.21 1.64 3.07
N THR A 359 5.92 2.37 1.98
CA THR A 359 6.89 2.76 0.96
C THR A 359 7.27 4.22 1.12
N ALA A 360 8.57 4.53 1.05
CA ALA A 360 9.03 5.91 0.94
C ALA A 360 8.45 6.54 -0.35
N ASP A 361 8.27 7.86 -0.36
CA ASP A 361 7.73 8.52 -1.54
C ASP A 361 8.75 8.53 -2.69
N PRO A 362 8.43 7.91 -3.85
CA PRO A 362 9.35 7.90 -4.98
C PRO A 362 9.72 9.29 -5.50
N LEU A 363 8.81 10.27 -5.41
CA LEU A 363 9.08 11.64 -5.86
C LEU A 363 10.08 12.32 -4.93
N GLU A 364 9.92 12.17 -3.61
CA GLU A 364 10.86 12.70 -2.62
C GLU A 364 12.25 12.06 -2.78
N LEU A 365 12.29 10.74 -3.01
CA LEU A 365 13.55 10.03 -3.24
C LEU A 365 14.23 10.50 -4.53
N ARG A 366 13.50 10.71 -5.62
CA ARG A 366 14.08 11.25 -6.86
C ARG A 366 14.63 12.66 -6.67
N ALA A 367 13.87 13.54 -6.02
CA ALA A 367 14.33 14.88 -5.70
C ALA A 367 15.63 14.84 -4.87
N LEU A 368 15.69 13.97 -3.85
CA LEU A 368 16.91 13.76 -3.06
C LEU A 368 18.08 13.25 -3.92
N ALA A 369 17.84 12.32 -4.85
CA ALA A 369 18.89 11.82 -5.75
C ALA A 369 19.41 12.94 -6.67
N GLU A 370 18.54 13.82 -7.16
CA GLU A 370 18.91 15.00 -7.95
C GLU A 370 19.71 16.02 -7.11
N GLU A 371 19.28 16.29 -5.88
CA GLU A 371 20.00 17.16 -4.94
C GLU A 371 21.41 16.64 -4.64
N LEU A 372 21.55 15.34 -4.40
CA LEU A 372 22.85 14.70 -4.19
C LEU A 372 23.76 14.83 -5.42
N ARG A 373 23.22 14.66 -6.64
CA ARG A 373 23.97 14.85 -7.88
C ARG A 373 24.37 16.31 -8.10
N ALA A 374 23.48 17.25 -7.79
CA ALA A 374 23.77 18.67 -7.87
C ALA A 374 24.88 19.08 -6.88
N ALA A 375 24.87 18.53 -5.67
CA ALA A 375 25.91 18.74 -4.67
C ALA A 375 27.28 18.16 -5.07
N MET A 376 27.31 17.18 -6.00
CA MET A 376 28.55 16.64 -6.56
C MET A 376 29.19 17.54 -7.62
N ALA A 377 28.43 18.34 -8.35
CA ALA A 377 28.95 19.18 -9.44
C ALA A 377 30.19 20.03 -9.07
N PRO A 378 30.22 20.74 -7.91
CA PRO A 378 31.39 21.51 -7.50
C PRO A 378 32.56 20.66 -6.96
N LEU A 379 32.35 19.36 -6.70
CA LEU A 379 33.41 18.43 -6.27
C LEU A 379 34.15 17.80 -7.46
N THR A 380 33.55 17.89 -8.66
CA THR A 380 34.10 17.35 -9.91
C THR A 380 34.69 18.42 -10.84
N ALA A 381 34.44 19.70 -10.56
CA ALA A 381 35.01 20.86 -11.26
C ALA A 381 36.30 21.30 -10.57
#